data_AF-A0A6A2X2H8-F1
#
_entry.id   AF-A0A6A2X2H8-F1
#
_cell.length_a   1.000
_cell.length_b   1.000
_cell.length_c   1.000
_cell.angle_alpha   90.00
_cell.angle_beta   90.00
_cell.angle_gamma   90.00
#
_symmetry.space_group_name_H-M   'P 1'
#
loop_
_entity.id
_entity.type
_entity.pdbx_description
1 polymer ?
#
loop_
_entity_poly.entity_id
_entity_poly.type
_entity_poly.pdbx_seq_one_letter_code
_entity_poly.pdbx_strand_id
1 'polypeptide(L)'
;MKSQPCTYDLSRMCYPALATAAFSTISFLLSAVTSVVSGFLGMKIATYANARTTLEARKGVGKAFITAFRSGAVMGFLLAANGLLVFYIAINVFKLYYGDDWGGLFEAITGYGLGGSSMALFGRVGGGIYTKAADVSADLVGKVERNIPEDDPRNPAVIADNVGDNVGDIAGMGSDLFGSYAESSCAALVVASISSFGINHELTPMLYPLIINSVGIIVCLITTLFATDFFEIKAVKEIEPSLKRQLIISTVLKTIGIAIISWVALPPSFTIFNFGDQKVVKNWQLFLCVAVGLWAGLIIGFVTEYYTSNAYSIFVSFSFAAMYGISVAALGMLSTIATGLAIDAYGPISDNAGGIAEMAGMSHRIRDRTDALDAAGNTTAAIGKPCCNFKVDILTPKVFIGLLTGAMLPYWFSAVTMKSVGSAALKMVEEVRRQFNTIPGLMDDTAKPHYATCVKISTDASIKEIIPPGALVMLTPVIVGIFFGVETLSGVLAGSLVSGVQIAVSASNTGGAWDNDKKYIEAGASEHARTLGPEGSDPHKVAVIGDTIGEPLKDTSRPSLNILIKLMAVESLVFSPFFATHGGLLFKIF
;
A
#
# COMPACT_ATOMS: atom_id res chain seq x y z
N MET A 1 15.91 -0.02 -37.88
CA MET A 1 16.73 -0.18 -36.66
C MET A 1 17.35 -1.58 -36.71
N LYS A 2 18.63 -1.76 -36.36
CA LYS A 2 19.29 -3.08 -36.46
C LYS A 2 18.90 -3.96 -35.27
N SER A 3 18.41 -5.17 -35.55
CA SER A 3 18.20 -6.21 -34.53
C SER A 3 19.53 -6.62 -33.89
N GLN A 4 19.48 -7.09 -32.66
CA GLN A 4 20.65 -7.47 -31.85
C GLN A 4 20.46 -8.87 -31.24
N PRO A 5 21.53 -9.59 -30.85
CA PRO A 5 21.40 -10.87 -30.16
C PRO A 5 20.53 -10.73 -28.90
N CYS A 6 19.65 -11.69 -28.64
CA CYS A 6 18.83 -11.68 -27.43
C CYS A 6 19.71 -11.88 -26.18
N THR A 7 19.42 -11.12 -25.12
CA THR A 7 20.16 -11.20 -23.84
C THR A 7 19.98 -12.52 -23.12
N TYR A 8 18.87 -13.22 -23.38
CA TYR A 8 18.51 -14.51 -22.79
C TYR A 8 18.85 -15.71 -23.68
N ASP A 9 19.14 -15.50 -24.96
CA ASP A 9 19.54 -16.54 -25.92
C ASP A 9 20.33 -15.93 -27.08
N LEU A 10 21.66 -16.05 -27.03
CA LEU A 10 22.56 -15.48 -28.03
C LEU A 10 22.37 -16.06 -29.45
N SER A 11 21.64 -17.17 -29.60
CA SER A 11 21.32 -17.76 -30.91
C SER A 11 20.15 -17.08 -31.62
N ARG A 12 19.36 -16.26 -30.92
CA ARG A 12 18.19 -15.54 -31.46
C ARG A 12 18.48 -14.05 -31.64
N MET A 13 17.77 -13.44 -32.58
CA MET A 13 17.80 -11.99 -32.81
C MET A 13 16.56 -11.35 -32.20
N CYS A 14 16.77 -10.37 -31.34
CA CYS A 14 15.74 -9.59 -30.65
C CYS A 14 15.61 -8.18 -31.23
N TYR A 15 14.52 -7.51 -30.85
CA TYR A 15 14.30 -6.12 -31.23
C TYR A 15 15.36 -5.18 -30.63
N PRO A 16 15.58 -4.00 -31.23
CA PRO A 16 16.57 -3.04 -30.74
C PRO A 16 16.25 -2.58 -29.32
N ALA A 17 17.27 -2.42 -28.48
CA ALA A 17 17.11 -1.89 -27.11
C ALA A 17 16.42 -0.53 -27.06
N LEU A 18 16.58 0.29 -28.12
CA LEU A 18 15.87 1.57 -28.26
C LEU A 18 14.35 1.40 -28.30
N ALA A 19 13.84 0.31 -28.90
CA ALA A 19 12.42 0.01 -28.89
C ALA A 19 11.96 -0.30 -27.46
N THR A 20 12.70 -1.15 -26.74
CA THR A 20 12.43 -1.45 -25.31
C THR A 20 12.47 -0.20 -24.46
N ALA A 21 13.41 0.72 -24.67
CA ALA A 21 13.42 2.00 -23.97
C ALA A 21 12.14 2.83 -24.23
N ALA A 22 11.68 2.89 -25.48
CA ALA A 22 10.45 3.61 -25.84
C ALA A 22 9.20 2.95 -25.23
N PHE A 23 9.06 1.63 -25.34
CA PHE A 23 7.93 0.89 -24.78
C PHE A 23 7.92 0.87 -23.25
N SER A 24 9.10 0.82 -22.59
CA SER A 24 9.23 1.02 -21.13
C SER A 24 8.76 2.41 -20.70
N THR A 25 9.04 3.44 -21.50
CA THR A 25 8.54 4.81 -21.22
C THR A 25 7.03 4.89 -21.36
N ILE A 26 6.46 4.24 -22.40
CA ILE A 26 5.01 4.18 -22.60
C ILE A 26 4.32 3.43 -21.47
N SER A 27 4.84 2.26 -21.06
CA SER A 27 4.27 1.47 -19.96
C SER A 27 4.37 2.20 -18.62
N PHE A 28 5.48 2.91 -18.39
CA PHE A 28 5.65 3.81 -17.24
C PHE A 28 4.57 4.89 -17.19
N LEU A 29 4.36 5.64 -18.28
CA LEU A 29 3.34 6.69 -18.32
C LEU A 29 1.92 6.13 -18.17
N LEU A 30 1.63 5.00 -18.83
CA LEU A 30 0.33 4.35 -18.73
C LEU A 30 0.01 3.97 -17.28
N SER A 31 0.98 3.39 -16.57
CA SER A 31 0.80 3.01 -15.18
C SER A 31 0.77 4.20 -14.23
N ALA A 32 1.58 5.22 -14.46
CA ALA A 32 1.55 6.46 -13.70
C ALA A 32 0.14 7.10 -13.73
N VAL A 33 -0.46 7.18 -14.92
CA VAL A 33 -1.84 7.65 -15.08
C VAL A 33 -2.82 6.72 -14.37
N THR A 34 -2.66 5.41 -14.51
CA THR A 34 -3.55 4.41 -13.87
C THR A 34 -3.47 4.48 -12.34
N SER A 35 -2.30 4.76 -11.77
CA SER A 35 -2.08 4.96 -10.33
C SER A 35 -2.82 6.20 -9.83
N VAL A 36 -2.67 7.35 -10.52
CA VAL A 36 -3.40 8.58 -10.21
C VAL A 36 -4.91 8.40 -10.31
N VAL A 37 -5.38 7.70 -11.36
CA VAL A 37 -6.81 7.38 -11.54
C VAL A 37 -7.30 6.46 -10.41
N SER A 38 -6.49 5.51 -9.96
CA SER A 38 -6.81 4.60 -8.86
C SER A 38 -7.06 5.36 -7.56
N GLY A 39 -6.12 6.24 -7.17
CA GLY A 39 -6.31 7.11 -6.00
C GLY A 39 -7.52 8.04 -6.14
N PHE A 40 -7.70 8.64 -7.31
CA PHE A 40 -8.80 9.58 -7.56
C PHE A 40 -10.18 8.91 -7.51
N LEU A 41 -10.34 7.72 -8.09
CA LEU A 41 -11.59 6.97 -8.05
C LEU A 41 -11.94 6.53 -6.63
N GLY A 42 -10.94 6.09 -5.86
CA GLY A 42 -11.09 5.82 -4.43
C GLY A 42 -11.62 7.03 -3.68
N MET A 43 -10.97 8.19 -3.84
CA MET A 43 -11.41 9.44 -3.19
C MET A 43 -12.83 9.84 -3.61
N LYS A 44 -13.19 9.67 -4.89
CA LYS A 44 -14.54 9.99 -5.37
C LYS A 44 -15.62 9.14 -4.72
N ILE A 45 -15.38 7.84 -4.52
CA ILE A 45 -16.37 7.00 -3.84
C ILE A 45 -16.39 7.28 -2.33
N ALA A 46 -15.25 7.51 -1.70
CA ALA A 46 -15.18 7.79 -0.27
C ALA A 46 -15.90 9.10 0.11
N THR A 47 -15.60 10.20 -0.60
CA THR A 47 -16.27 11.51 -0.44
C THR A 47 -17.75 11.50 -0.85
N TYR A 48 -18.19 10.49 -1.60
CA TYR A 48 -19.61 10.27 -1.89
C TYR A 48 -20.29 9.46 -0.78
N ALA A 49 -19.59 8.49 -0.19
CA ALA A 49 -20.16 7.53 0.73
C ALA A 49 -20.19 8.01 2.18
N ASN A 50 -19.22 8.83 2.61
CA ASN A 50 -19.08 9.30 4.00
C ASN A 50 -20.40 9.82 4.61
N ALA A 51 -21.01 10.85 4.02
CA ALA A 51 -22.28 11.41 4.52
C ALA A 51 -23.44 10.40 4.45
N ARG A 52 -23.43 9.47 3.48
CA ARG A 52 -24.46 8.42 3.37
C ARG A 52 -24.33 7.43 4.52
N THR A 53 -23.10 7.06 4.89
CA THR A 53 -22.81 6.24 6.06
C THR A 53 -23.32 6.92 7.34
N THR A 54 -23.07 8.22 7.53
CA THR A 54 -23.61 8.99 8.66
C THR A 54 -25.15 8.97 8.70
N LEU A 55 -25.81 9.17 7.56
CA LEU A 55 -27.27 9.16 7.47
C LEU A 55 -27.87 7.77 7.74
N GLU A 56 -27.19 6.70 7.34
CA GLU A 56 -27.60 5.31 7.60
C GLU A 56 -27.30 4.88 9.05
N ALA A 57 -26.32 5.49 9.71
CA ALA A 57 -26.04 5.27 11.13
C ALA A 57 -27.24 5.63 12.02
N ARG A 58 -28.18 6.46 11.55
CA ARG A 58 -29.48 6.70 12.23
C ARG A 58 -30.31 5.42 12.39
N LYS A 59 -30.23 4.51 11.42
CA LYS A 59 -30.99 3.26 11.39
C LYS A 59 -30.30 2.11 12.14
N GLY A 60 -29.03 2.29 12.54
CA GLY A 60 -28.27 1.30 13.31
C GLY A 60 -26.91 0.99 12.68
N VAL A 61 -26.06 0.35 13.47
CA VAL A 61 -24.67 0.03 13.09
C VAL A 61 -24.58 -0.87 11.85
N GLY A 62 -25.51 -1.82 11.70
CA GLY A 62 -25.54 -2.70 10.52
C GLY A 62 -25.80 -1.97 9.21
N LYS A 63 -26.67 -0.95 9.19
CA LYS A 63 -26.96 -0.19 7.96
C LYS A 63 -25.81 0.74 7.56
N ALA A 64 -25.18 1.37 8.55
CA ALA A 64 -23.97 2.15 8.33
C ALA A 64 -22.82 1.27 7.82
N PHE A 65 -22.57 0.12 8.47
CA PHE A 65 -21.56 -0.85 8.05
C PHE A 65 -21.74 -1.27 6.59
N ILE A 66 -22.95 -1.64 6.18
CA ILE A 66 -23.23 -2.07 4.81
C ILE A 66 -22.93 -0.94 3.81
N THR A 67 -23.25 0.30 4.15
CA THR A 67 -23.01 1.46 3.27
C THR A 67 -21.52 1.73 3.12
N ALA A 68 -20.77 1.74 4.22
CA ALA A 68 -19.33 1.90 4.20
C ALA A 68 -18.64 0.74 3.48
N PHE A 69 -19.01 -0.51 3.79
CA PHE A 69 -18.38 -1.70 3.20
C PHE A 69 -18.68 -1.86 1.72
N ARG A 70 -19.93 -1.60 1.27
CA ARG A 70 -20.25 -1.57 -0.17
C ARG A 70 -19.47 -0.49 -0.91
N SER A 71 -19.24 0.65 -0.26
CA SER A 71 -18.47 1.76 -0.85
C SER A 71 -16.97 1.42 -0.93
N GLY A 72 -16.42 0.80 0.11
CA GLY A 72 -15.07 0.23 0.06
C GLY A 72 -14.94 -0.84 -1.03
N ALA A 73 -15.95 -1.71 -1.18
CA ALA A 73 -15.98 -2.70 -2.25
C ALA A 73 -15.96 -2.07 -3.65
N VAL A 74 -16.68 -0.96 -3.86
CA VAL A 74 -16.62 -0.22 -5.14
C VAL A 74 -15.18 0.21 -5.44
N MET A 75 -14.44 0.76 -4.48
CA MET A 75 -13.02 1.06 -4.65
C MET A 75 -12.21 -0.20 -4.97
N GLY A 76 -12.34 -1.26 -4.17
CA GLY A 76 -11.58 -2.49 -4.33
C GLY A 76 -11.78 -3.18 -5.69
N PHE A 77 -13.02 -3.29 -6.16
CA PHE A 77 -13.32 -3.88 -7.47
C PHE A 77 -12.91 -2.99 -8.63
N LEU A 78 -13.11 -1.67 -8.54
CA LEU A 78 -12.68 -0.76 -9.60
C LEU A 78 -11.16 -0.81 -9.78
N LEU A 79 -10.40 -0.75 -8.69
CA LEU A 79 -8.94 -0.76 -8.73
C LEU A 79 -8.41 -2.11 -9.26
N ALA A 80 -8.92 -3.23 -8.74
CA ALA A 80 -8.49 -4.55 -9.17
C ALA A 80 -8.82 -4.82 -10.65
N ALA A 81 -10.06 -4.53 -11.07
CA ALA A 81 -10.50 -4.79 -12.45
C ALA A 81 -9.86 -3.83 -13.46
N ASN A 82 -9.77 -2.53 -13.13
CA ASN A 82 -9.13 -1.55 -14.01
C ASN A 82 -7.63 -1.82 -14.13
N GLY A 83 -6.95 -2.11 -13.03
CA GLY A 83 -5.53 -2.46 -13.02
C GLY A 83 -5.25 -3.71 -13.87
N LEU A 84 -6.09 -4.75 -13.78
CA LEU A 84 -6.00 -5.94 -14.62
C LEU A 84 -6.27 -5.64 -16.11
N LEU A 85 -7.33 -4.88 -16.40
CA LEU A 85 -7.76 -4.60 -17.77
C LEU A 85 -6.72 -3.76 -18.53
N VAL A 86 -6.26 -2.66 -17.93
CA VAL A 86 -5.23 -1.80 -18.54
C VAL A 86 -3.96 -2.60 -18.79
N PHE A 87 -3.57 -3.44 -17.82
CA PHE A 87 -2.38 -4.27 -17.94
C PHE A 87 -2.52 -5.32 -19.06
N TYR A 88 -3.67 -5.99 -19.16
CA TYR A 88 -3.95 -6.93 -20.24
C TYR A 88 -3.94 -6.25 -21.62
N ILE A 89 -4.55 -5.06 -21.75
CA ILE A 89 -4.54 -4.29 -23.00
C ILE A 89 -3.11 -3.92 -23.38
N ALA A 90 -2.31 -3.43 -22.43
CA ALA A 90 -0.92 -3.06 -22.67
C ALA A 90 -0.09 -4.24 -23.22
N ILE A 91 -0.23 -5.43 -22.61
CA ILE A 91 0.45 -6.65 -23.07
C ILE A 91 0.05 -6.98 -24.51
N ASN A 92 -1.24 -6.95 -24.84
CA ASN A 92 -1.72 -7.29 -26.20
C ASN A 92 -1.26 -6.25 -27.24
N VAL A 93 -1.30 -4.95 -26.90
CA VAL A 93 -0.85 -3.88 -27.79
C VAL A 93 0.66 -4.00 -28.04
N PHE A 94 1.46 -4.20 -26.99
CA PHE A 94 2.91 -4.32 -27.15
C PHE A 94 3.28 -5.60 -27.91
N LYS A 95 2.52 -6.69 -27.71
CA LYS A 95 2.69 -7.94 -28.47
C LYS A 95 2.56 -7.75 -29.98
N LEU A 96 1.73 -6.80 -30.46
CA LEU A 96 1.63 -6.47 -31.89
C LEU A 96 2.95 -6.02 -32.49
N TYR A 97 3.81 -5.36 -31.70
CA TYR A 97 5.14 -4.94 -32.13
C TYR A 97 6.20 -6.02 -31.89
N TYR A 98 6.23 -6.61 -30.69
CA TYR A 98 7.28 -7.55 -30.29
C TYR A 98 7.14 -8.95 -30.91
N GLY A 99 5.96 -9.35 -31.37
CA GLY A 99 5.74 -10.65 -32.01
C GLY A 99 6.17 -11.83 -31.11
N ASP A 100 7.29 -12.45 -31.47
CA ASP A 100 7.90 -13.61 -30.79
C ASP A 100 9.02 -13.21 -29.80
N ASP A 101 9.41 -11.93 -29.72
CA ASP A 101 10.35 -11.43 -28.72
C ASP A 101 9.64 -11.14 -27.39
N TRP A 102 9.23 -12.22 -26.70
CA TRP A 102 8.50 -12.08 -25.43
C TRP A 102 9.41 -11.61 -24.30
N GLY A 103 10.72 -11.87 -24.37
CA GLY A 103 11.69 -11.31 -23.42
C GLY A 103 11.66 -9.79 -23.45
N GLY A 104 11.85 -9.18 -24.63
CA GLY A 104 11.79 -7.73 -24.80
C GLY A 104 10.40 -7.14 -24.51
N LEU A 105 9.33 -7.86 -24.85
CA LEU A 105 7.95 -7.46 -24.54
C LEU A 105 7.73 -7.29 -23.03
N PHE A 106 8.04 -8.32 -22.25
CA PHE A 106 7.77 -8.30 -20.81
C PHE A 106 8.82 -7.50 -20.04
N GLU A 107 10.04 -7.37 -20.56
CA GLU A 107 11.02 -6.38 -20.10
C GLU A 107 10.44 -4.96 -20.22
N ALA A 108 9.87 -4.60 -21.37
CA ALA A 108 9.24 -3.29 -21.58
C ALA A 108 8.01 -3.07 -20.69
N ILE A 109 7.22 -4.11 -20.44
CA ILE A 109 6.07 -4.06 -19.53
C ILE A 109 6.48 -3.80 -18.08
N THR A 110 7.72 -4.11 -17.67
CA THR A 110 8.23 -3.81 -16.31
C THR A 110 8.12 -2.32 -15.95
N GLY A 111 8.20 -1.42 -16.94
CA GLY A 111 7.96 0.01 -16.73
C GLY A 111 6.58 0.31 -16.14
N TYR A 112 5.60 -0.58 -16.34
CA TYR A 112 4.28 -0.48 -15.72
C TYR A 112 4.35 -0.60 -14.18
N GLY A 113 5.15 -1.52 -13.63
CA GLY A 113 5.36 -1.59 -12.17
C GLY A 113 6.01 -0.31 -11.63
N LEU A 114 7.03 0.18 -12.33
CA LEU A 114 7.75 1.41 -11.98
C LEU A 114 6.83 2.63 -11.92
N GLY A 115 6.04 2.88 -12.97
CA GLY A 115 5.17 4.06 -13.04
C GLY A 115 4.10 4.09 -11.94
N GLY A 116 3.56 2.92 -11.60
CA GLY A 116 2.54 2.79 -10.56
C GLY A 116 3.04 3.21 -9.19
N SER A 117 4.18 2.65 -8.77
CA SER A 117 4.79 2.94 -7.47
C SER A 117 5.48 4.29 -7.41
N SER A 118 6.02 4.81 -8.53
CA SER A 118 6.55 6.18 -8.57
C SER A 118 5.48 7.19 -8.18
N MET A 119 4.28 7.13 -8.79
CA MET A 119 3.20 8.05 -8.44
C MET A 119 2.62 7.77 -7.05
N ALA A 120 2.57 6.50 -6.65
CA ALA A 120 2.11 6.12 -5.32
C ALA A 120 2.99 6.68 -4.20
N LEU A 121 4.32 6.75 -4.39
CA LEU A 121 5.23 7.33 -3.41
C LEU A 121 4.84 8.77 -3.08
N PHE A 122 4.63 9.57 -4.13
CA PHE A 122 4.19 10.95 -3.97
C PHE A 122 2.77 10.99 -3.37
N GLY A 123 1.84 10.17 -3.86
CA GLY A 123 0.49 10.10 -3.32
C GLY A 123 0.45 9.82 -1.81
N ARG A 124 1.21 8.83 -1.33
CA ARG A 124 1.21 8.42 0.09
C ARG A 124 1.97 9.40 0.98
N VAL A 125 3.12 9.93 0.54
CA VAL A 125 3.87 10.92 1.33
C VAL A 125 3.13 12.26 1.37
N GLY A 126 2.66 12.75 0.22
CA GLY A 126 1.96 14.03 0.14
C GLY A 126 0.63 13.99 0.88
N GLY A 127 -0.17 12.95 0.64
CA GLY A 127 -1.42 12.74 1.37
C GLY A 127 -1.20 12.54 2.87
N GLY A 128 -0.20 11.75 3.26
CA GLY A 128 0.18 11.52 4.66
C GLY A 128 0.56 12.81 5.39
N ILE A 129 1.43 13.64 4.80
CA ILE A 129 1.82 14.93 5.39
C ILE A 129 0.62 15.86 5.50
N TYR A 130 -0.26 15.89 4.49
CA TYR A 130 -1.45 16.72 4.51
C TYR A 130 -2.39 16.33 5.66
N THR A 131 -2.74 15.04 5.75
CA THR A 131 -3.72 14.53 6.70
C THR A 131 -3.20 14.61 8.13
N LYS A 132 -2.00 14.10 8.39
CA LYS A 132 -1.47 14.03 9.75
C LYS A 132 -1.02 15.39 10.31
N ALA A 133 -0.79 16.39 9.46
CA ALA A 133 -0.60 17.77 9.92
C ALA A 133 -1.90 18.39 10.47
N ALA A 134 -3.05 18.02 9.89
CA ALA A 134 -4.36 18.49 10.34
C ALA A 134 -4.80 17.72 11.59
N ASP A 135 -4.82 16.40 11.51
CA ASP A 135 -5.20 15.45 12.56
C ASP A 135 -4.50 15.76 13.91
N VAL A 136 -3.16 15.70 13.95
CA VAL A 136 -2.37 15.98 15.16
C VAL A 136 -2.72 17.32 15.79
N SER A 137 -2.99 18.33 14.97
CA SER A 137 -3.31 19.67 15.47
C SER A 137 -4.75 19.80 15.97
N ALA A 138 -5.69 19.14 15.29
CA ALA A 138 -7.10 19.15 15.63
C ALA A 138 -7.27 18.50 17.00
N ASP A 139 -6.64 17.35 17.19
CA ASP A 139 -6.70 16.56 18.42
C ASP A 139 -5.95 17.22 19.58
N LEU A 140 -4.73 17.73 19.37
CA LEU A 140 -3.97 18.38 20.43
C LEU A 140 -4.69 19.64 20.94
N VAL A 141 -5.08 20.55 20.05
CA VAL A 141 -5.68 21.81 20.52
C VAL A 141 -7.13 21.59 20.95
N GLY A 142 -7.90 20.78 20.24
CA GLY A 142 -9.28 20.49 20.58
C GLY A 142 -9.41 19.72 21.90
N LYS A 143 -8.90 18.49 21.91
CA LYS A 143 -9.15 17.52 22.99
C LYS A 143 -8.27 17.79 24.21
N VAL A 144 -6.98 18.05 24.02
CA VAL A 144 -6.02 18.18 25.14
C VAL A 144 -6.08 19.58 25.78
N GLU A 145 -6.08 20.64 24.95
CA GLU A 145 -6.01 22.02 25.44
C GLU A 145 -7.37 22.66 25.72
N ARG A 146 -8.36 22.45 24.84
CA ARG A 146 -9.66 23.14 24.91
C ARG A 146 -10.79 22.30 25.49
N ASN A 147 -10.57 20.99 25.67
CA ASN A 147 -11.58 20.03 26.12
C ASN A 147 -12.87 20.12 25.30
N ILE A 148 -12.74 20.26 23.98
CA ILE A 148 -13.86 20.11 23.05
C ILE A 148 -13.81 18.70 22.42
N PRO A 149 -14.95 18.17 21.96
CA PRO A 149 -15.00 16.87 21.29
C PRO A 149 -14.04 16.76 20.09
N GLU A 150 -13.64 15.53 19.75
CA GLU A 150 -13.03 15.20 18.46
C GLU A 150 -13.98 15.61 17.34
N ASP A 151 -13.47 16.13 16.23
CA ASP A 151 -14.26 16.64 15.10
C ASP A 151 -15.25 17.79 15.38
N ASP A 152 -15.08 18.52 16.49
CA ASP A 152 -15.96 19.64 16.81
C ASP A 152 -15.95 20.72 15.70
N PRO A 153 -17.12 21.20 15.23
CA PRO A 153 -17.20 22.16 14.12
C PRO A 153 -16.54 23.51 14.43
N ARG A 154 -16.31 23.86 15.70
CA ARG A 154 -15.60 25.08 16.11
C ARG A 154 -14.09 24.97 15.83
N ASN A 155 -13.56 23.77 15.67
CA ASN A 155 -12.15 23.54 15.39
C ASN A 155 -11.83 23.86 13.91
N PRO A 156 -11.00 24.86 13.59
CA PRO A 156 -10.67 25.20 12.20
C PRO A 156 -9.91 24.10 11.44
N ALA A 157 -9.30 23.13 12.14
CA ALA A 157 -8.56 22.06 11.49
C ALA A 157 -9.42 20.88 11.02
N VAL A 158 -10.65 20.70 11.53
CA VAL A 158 -11.50 19.52 11.28
C VAL A 158 -11.79 19.27 9.79
N ILE A 159 -11.98 20.33 9.00
CA ILE A 159 -12.18 20.17 7.55
C ILE A 159 -10.91 19.69 6.86
N ALA A 160 -9.74 20.17 7.28
CA ALA A 160 -8.48 19.70 6.72
C ALA A 160 -8.20 18.24 7.11
N ASP A 161 -8.62 17.86 8.31
CA ASP A 161 -8.52 16.51 8.86
C ASP A 161 -9.36 15.51 8.07
N ASN A 162 -10.68 15.72 8.00
CA ASN A 162 -11.59 14.84 7.25
C ASN A 162 -11.31 14.84 5.73
N VAL A 163 -10.80 15.96 5.17
CA VAL A 163 -10.29 15.96 3.77
C VAL A 163 -9.05 15.06 3.66
N GLY A 164 -8.21 15.08 4.68
CA GLY A 164 -7.01 14.29 4.81
C GLY A 164 -7.24 12.78 4.68
N ASP A 165 -8.24 12.21 5.33
CA ASP A 165 -8.53 10.76 5.26
C ASP A 165 -8.79 10.31 3.82
N ASN A 166 -9.43 11.19 3.03
CA ASN A 166 -9.71 10.92 1.62
C ASN A 166 -8.47 11.09 0.72
N VAL A 167 -7.57 12.02 1.06
CA VAL A 167 -6.38 12.36 0.25
C VAL A 167 -5.20 11.44 0.58
N GLY A 168 -5.00 11.11 1.85
CA GLY A 168 -3.99 10.18 2.33
C GLY A 168 -4.48 8.75 2.31
N ASP A 169 -5.45 8.45 3.15
CA ASP A 169 -5.81 7.07 3.54
C ASP A 169 -6.71 6.36 2.55
N ILE A 170 -7.28 7.11 1.61
CA ILE A 170 -7.94 6.57 0.43
C ILE A 170 -7.07 6.75 -0.82
N ALA A 171 -6.78 7.99 -1.24
CA ALA A 171 -6.12 8.19 -2.54
C ALA A 171 -4.68 7.69 -2.57
N GLY A 172 -3.90 7.95 -1.51
CA GLY A 172 -2.55 7.44 -1.36
C GLY A 172 -2.51 5.92 -1.25
N MET A 173 -3.37 5.34 -0.40
CA MET A 173 -3.47 3.88 -0.21
C MET A 173 -3.92 3.15 -1.48
N GLY A 174 -4.91 3.68 -2.21
CA GLY A 174 -5.36 3.09 -3.48
C GLY A 174 -4.28 3.06 -4.56
N SER A 175 -3.46 4.13 -4.62
CA SER A 175 -2.31 4.21 -5.53
C SER A 175 -1.20 3.23 -5.11
N ASP A 176 -0.94 3.12 -3.81
CA ASP A 176 0.04 2.20 -3.21
C ASP A 176 -0.27 0.73 -3.56
N LEU A 177 -1.49 0.29 -3.26
CA LEU A 177 -1.90 -1.09 -3.53
C LEU A 177 -2.00 -1.41 -5.02
N PHE A 178 -2.36 -0.44 -5.87
CA PHE A 178 -2.21 -0.58 -7.32
C PHE A 178 -0.75 -0.82 -7.73
N GLY A 179 0.20 -0.06 -7.18
CA GLY A 179 1.63 -0.26 -7.42
C GLY A 179 2.10 -1.67 -7.00
N SER A 180 1.68 -2.15 -5.84
CA SER A 180 1.98 -3.51 -5.35
C SER A 180 1.45 -4.60 -6.29
N TYR A 181 0.23 -4.41 -6.78
CA TYR A 181 -0.42 -5.29 -7.75
C TYR A 181 0.32 -5.31 -9.10
N ALA A 182 0.67 -4.13 -9.62
CA ALA A 182 1.38 -3.96 -10.88
C ALA A 182 2.78 -4.59 -10.84
N GLU A 183 3.57 -4.31 -9.79
CA GLU A 183 4.92 -4.84 -9.63
C GLU A 183 4.94 -6.36 -9.45
N SER A 184 4.07 -6.91 -8.60
CA SER A 184 4.00 -8.37 -8.40
C SER A 184 3.68 -9.10 -9.71
N SER A 185 2.78 -8.52 -10.51
CA SER A 185 2.43 -9.06 -11.82
C SER A 185 3.57 -8.92 -12.83
N CYS A 186 4.23 -7.75 -12.91
CA CYS A 186 5.36 -7.52 -13.78
C CYS A 186 6.55 -8.44 -13.46
N ALA A 187 6.91 -8.56 -12.18
CA ALA A 187 8.01 -9.40 -11.73
C ALA A 187 7.80 -10.87 -12.11
N ALA A 188 6.57 -11.38 -11.95
CA ALA A 188 6.24 -12.73 -12.39
C ALA A 188 6.36 -12.88 -13.91
N LEU A 189 5.88 -11.90 -14.69
CA LEU A 189 5.93 -11.95 -16.15
C LEU A 189 7.36 -11.88 -16.71
N VAL A 190 8.23 -11.03 -16.16
CA VAL A 190 9.63 -10.93 -16.64
C VAL A 190 10.34 -12.27 -16.47
N VAL A 191 10.22 -12.92 -15.32
CA VAL A 191 10.87 -14.23 -15.11
C VAL A 191 10.21 -15.31 -15.97
N ALA A 192 8.89 -15.29 -16.13
CA ALA A 192 8.17 -16.22 -17.01
C ALA A 192 8.54 -16.06 -18.50
N SER A 193 8.85 -14.83 -18.95
CA SER A 193 9.18 -14.51 -20.34
C SER A 193 10.46 -15.19 -20.85
N ILE A 194 11.42 -15.42 -19.95
CA ILE A 194 12.69 -16.12 -20.22
C ILE A 194 12.69 -17.56 -19.66
N SER A 195 11.53 -18.02 -19.20
CA SER A 195 11.27 -19.41 -18.82
C SER A 195 10.65 -20.17 -19.99
N SER A 196 10.39 -21.47 -19.84
CA SER A 196 9.73 -22.27 -20.89
C SER A 196 8.44 -21.63 -21.43
N PHE A 197 7.66 -20.97 -20.58
CA PHE A 197 6.42 -20.29 -20.99
C PHE A 197 6.63 -19.25 -22.08
N GLY A 198 7.61 -18.36 -21.92
CA GLY A 198 7.93 -17.36 -22.93
C GLY A 198 8.80 -17.88 -24.08
N ILE A 199 9.70 -18.83 -23.82
CA ILE A 199 10.57 -19.42 -24.84
C ILE A 199 9.76 -20.24 -25.86
N ASN A 200 8.73 -20.96 -25.40
CA ASN A 200 7.82 -21.77 -26.21
C ASN A 200 6.59 -21.00 -26.69
N HIS A 201 6.46 -19.71 -26.32
CA HIS A 201 5.33 -18.85 -26.68
C HIS A 201 3.96 -19.40 -26.22
N GLU A 202 3.93 -20.02 -25.04
CA GLU A 202 2.71 -20.56 -24.43
C GLU A 202 1.96 -19.45 -23.67
N LEU A 203 0.95 -18.86 -24.33
CA LEU A 203 0.27 -17.67 -23.79
C LEU A 203 -0.47 -17.94 -22.46
N THR A 204 -1.11 -19.10 -22.32
CA THR A 204 -1.91 -19.41 -21.12
C THR A 204 -1.04 -19.54 -19.86
N PRO A 205 0.04 -20.35 -19.84
CA PRO A 205 0.97 -20.38 -18.71
C PRO A 205 1.72 -19.05 -18.50
N MET A 206 2.02 -18.30 -19.57
CA MET A 206 2.64 -16.99 -19.48
C MET A 206 1.76 -15.98 -18.72
N LEU A 207 0.46 -15.96 -19.02
CA LEU A 207 -0.51 -15.08 -18.36
C LEU A 207 -1.07 -15.65 -17.06
N TYR A 208 -0.48 -16.70 -16.50
CA TYR A 208 -0.90 -17.29 -15.23
C TYR A 208 -1.08 -16.27 -14.09
N PRO A 209 -0.19 -15.27 -13.90
CA PRO A 209 -0.41 -14.17 -12.95
C PRO A 209 -1.75 -13.44 -13.15
N LEU A 210 -2.08 -13.09 -14.40
CA LEU A 210 -3.32 -12.38 -14.71
C LEU A 210 -4.54 -13.27 -14.49
N ILE A 211 -4.45 -14.57 -14.80
CA ILE A 211 -5.53 -15.53 -14.57
C ILE A 211 -5.81 -15.68 -13.07
N ILE A 212 -4.76 -15.70 -12.23
CA ILE A 212 -4.91 -15.66 -10.77
C ILE A 212 -5.71 -14.42 -10.37
N ASN A 213 -5.36 -13.24 -10.87
CA ASN A 213 -6.06 -12.00 -10.51
C ASN A 213 -7.52 -12.00 -10.99
N SER A 214 -7.79 -12.49 -12.21
CA SER A 214 -9.14 -12.64 -12.75
C SER A 214 -10.04 -13.49 -11.86
N VAL A 215 -9.56 -14.66 -11.43
CA VAL A 215 -10.32 -15.51 -10.50
C VAL A 215 -10.39 -14.89 -9.11
N GLY A 216 -9.37 -14.11 -8.72
CA GLY A 216 -9.38 -13.31 -7.51
C GLY A 216 -10.59 -12.39 -7.43
N ILE A 217 -10.89 -11.66 -8.52
CA ILE A 217 -12.06 -10.78 -8.61
C ILE A 217 -13.36 -11.57 -8.42
N ILE A 218 -13.51 -12.74 -9.07
CA ILE A 218 -14.71 -13.57 -8.93
C ILE A 218 -14.87 -14.09 -7.50
N VAL A 219 -13.77 -14.57 -6.89
CA VAL A 219 -13.77 -15.03 -5.50
C VAL A 219 -14.14 -13.90 -4.55
N CYS A 220 -13.52 -12.73 -4.71
CA CYS A 220 -13.83 -11.56 -3.88
C CYS A 220 -15.30 -11.16 -4.02
N LEU A 221 -15.87 -11.21 -5.23
CA LEU A 221 -17.29 -10.90 -5.46
C LEU A 221 -18.18 -11.85 -4.65
N ILE A 222 -17.91 -13.15 -4.70
CA ILE A 222 -18.64 -14.14 -3.91
C ILE A 222 -18.47 -13.86 -2.41
N THR A 223 -17.24 -13.55 -1.97
CA THR A 223 -16.94 -13.25 -0.56
C THR A 223 -17.68 -12.00 -0.06
N THR A 224 -17.76 -10.94 -0.86
CA THR A 224 -18.45 -9.69 -0.53
C THR A 224 -19.92 -9.94 -0.18
N LEU A 225 -20.61 -10.85 -0.89
CA LEU A 225 -22.01 -11.19 -0.63
C LEU A 225 -22.26 -11.70 0.81
N PHE A 226 -21.24 -12.30 1.44
CA PHE A 226 -21.36 -12.73 2.83
C PHE A 226 -21.45 -11.56 3.80
N ALA A 227 -20.74 -10.47 3.56
CA ALA A 227 -20.84 -9.27 4.40
C ALA A 227 -21.99 -8.35 3.99
N THR A 228 -22.44 -8.39 2.73
CA THR A 228 -23.40 -7.42 2.20
C THR A 228 -24.85 -7.90 2.13
N ASP A 229 -25.08 -9.21 2.03
CA ASP A 229 -26.41 -9.78 1.74
C ASP A 229 -26.77 -10.96 2.66
N PHE A 230 -25.83 -11.88 2.93
CA PHE A 230 -26.13 -13.09 3.71
C PHE A 230 -26.10 -12.92 5.22
N PHE A 231 -25.34 -11.93 5.73
CA PHE A 231 -25.25 -11.63 7.15
C PHE A 231 -25.50 -10.15 7.42
N GLU A 232 -26.23 -9.86 8.50
CA GLU A 232 -26.48 -8.50 8.98
C GLU A 232 -25.90 -8.34 10.39
N ILE A 233 -25.19 -7.24 10.60
CA ILE A 233 -24.60 -6.88 11.90
C ILE A 233 -25.67 -6.28 12.79
N LYS A 234 -25.84 -6.84 13.99
CA LYS A 234 -26.80 -6.39 14.99
C LYS A 234 -26.13 -5.71 16.18
N ALA A 235 -24.88 -6.07 16.46
CA ALA A 235 -24.12 -5.53 17.59
C ALA A 235 -22.73 -5.03 17.15
N VAL A 236 -22.21 -4.02 17.86
CA VAL A 236 -20.87 -3.42 17.61
C VAL A 236 -19.76 -4.48 17.63
N LYS A 237 -19.79 -5.42 18.58
CA LYS A 237 -18.81 -6.51 18.69
C LYS A 237 -18.76 -7.45 17.47
N GLU A 238 -19.71 -7.37 16.55
CA GLU A 238 -19.77 -8.23 15.36
C GLU A 238 -19.06 -7.60 14.14
N ILE A 239 -18.67 -6.32 14.20
CA ILE A 239 -18.01 -5.60 13.10
C ILE A 239 -16.66 -6.23 12.75
N GLU A 240 -15.73 -6.25 13.71
CA GLU A 240 -14.38 -6.78 13.49
C GLU A 240 -14.41 -8.28 13.10
N PRO A 241 -15.20 -9.16 13.75
CA PRO A 241 -15.36 -10.54 13.28
C PRO A 241 -15.98 -10.65 11.88
N SER A 242 -16.80 -9.68 11.45
CA SER A 242 -17.33 -9.66 10.08
C SER A 242 -16.23 -9.36 9.06
N LEU A 243 -15.39 -8.35 9.32
CA LEU A 243 -14.24 -8.00 8.48
C LEU A 243 -13.22 -9.16 8.43
N LYS A 244 -12.89 -9.78 9.57
CA LYS A 244 -11.99 -10.96 9.61
C LYS A 244 -12.57 -12.17 8.86
N ARG A 245 -13.90 -12.38 8.90
CA ARG A 245 -14.56 -13.43 8.11
C ARG A 245 -14.37 -13.21 6.61
N GLN A 246 -14.34 -11.97 6.12
CA GLN A 246 -14.05 -11.70 4.71
C GLN A 246 -12.64 -12.17 4.31
N LEU A 247 -11.64 -11.96 5.16
CA LEU A 247 -10.29 -12.49 4.92
C LEU A 247 -10.25 -14.02 4.92
N ILE A 248 -10.91 -14.69 5.87
CA ILE A 248 -10.94 -16.15 5.92
C ILE A 248 -11.65 -16.73 4.69
N ILE A 249 -12.86 -16.24 4.40
CA ILE A 249 -13.70 -16.76 3.30
C ILE A 249 -12.98 -16.58 1.97
N SER A 250 -12.43 -15.38 1.71
CA SER A 250 -11.69 -15.12 0.47
C SER A 250 -10.46 -16.00 0.37
N THR A 251 -9.68 -16.19 1.44
CA THR A 251 -8.49 -17.08 1.44
C THR A 251 -8.85 -18.53 1.15
N VAL A 252 -9.91 -19.07 1.78
CA VAL A 252 -10.33 -20.46 1.58
C VAL A 252 -10.83 -20.67 0.14
N LEU A 253 -11.75 -19.82 -0.33
CA LEU A 253 -12.27 -19.90 -1.70
C LEU A 253 -11.17 -19.69 -2.74
N LYS A 254 -10.23 -18.78 -2.46
CA LYS A 254 -9.12 -18.49 -3.35
C LYS A 254 -8.12 -19.64 -3.42
N THR A 255 -7.88 -20.36 -2.32
CA THR A 255 -7.06 -21.57 -2.32
C THR A 255 -7.62 -22.62 -3.28
N ILE A 256 -8.95 -22.83 -3.25
CA ILE A 256 -9.63 -23.74 -4.19
C ILE A 256 -9.51 -23.22 -5.62
N GLY A 257 -9.74 -21.92 -5.83
CA GLY A 257 -9.62 -21.29 -7.14
C GLY A 257 -8.22 -21.42 -7.75
N ILE A 258 -7.16 -21.18 -6.97
CA ILE A 258 -5.78 -21.35 -7.41
C ILE A 258 -5.52 -22.83 -7.72
N ALA A 259 -5.98 -23.78 -6.91
CA ALA A 259 -5.84 -25.20 -7.19
C ALA A 259 -6.46 -25.57 -8.55
N ILE A 260 -7.67 -25.10 -8.86
CA ILE A 260 -8.29 -25.37 -10.16
C ILE A 260 -7.45 -24.77 -11.30
N ILE A 261 -7.04 -23.51 -11.18
CA ILE A 261 -6.27 -22.82 -12.24
C ILE A 261 -4.91 -23.47 -12.44
N SER A 262 -4.19 -23.85 -11.37
CA SER A 262 -2.87 -24.47 -11.50
C SER A 262 -2.91 -25.81 -12.25
N TRP A 263 -4.03 -26.53 -12.25
CA TRP A 263 -4.19 -27.77 -13.01
C TRP A 263 -4.75 -27.56 -14.42
N VAL A 264 -5.45 -26.45 -14.67
CA VAL A 264 -6.05 -26.14 -15.98
C VAL A 264 -5.14 -25.27 -16.86
N ALA A 265 -4.46 -24.30 -16.27
CA ALA A 265 -3.69 -23.27 -16.99
C ALA A 265 -2.19 -23.57 -17.10
N LEU A 266 -1.67 -24.53 -16.33
CA LEU A 266 -0.25 -24.89 -16.34
C LEU A 266 -0.04 -26.32 -16.85
N PRO A 267 1.02 -26.58 -17.62
CA PRO A 267 1.42 -27.94 -17.95
C PRO A 267 1.91 -28.69 -16.69
N PRO A 268 1.81 -30.03 -16.64
CA PRO A 268 2.25 -30.82 -15.49
C PRO A 268 3.74 -30.66 -15.14
N SER A 269 4.57 -30.31 -16.13
CA SER A 269 5.99 -30.08 -15.98
C SER A 269 6.43 -28.97 -16.94
N PHE A 270 7.26 -28.06 -16.46
CA PHE A 270 7.82 -26.94 -17.22
C PHE A 270 9.17 -26.53 -16.65
N THR A 271 9.86 -25.59 -17.28
CA THR A 271 11.10 -25.02 -16.75
C THR A 271 10.95 -23.55 -16.40
N ILE A 272 11.58 -23.15 -15.30
CA ILE A 272 11.67 -21.78 -14.81
C ILE A 272 13.13 -21.34 -14.80
N PHE A 273 13.38 -20.11 -15.24
CA PHE A 273 14.69 -19.50 -15.21
C PHE A 273 15.24 -19.38 -13.77
N ASN A 274 16.46 -19.84 -13.57
CA ASN A 274 17.17 -19.82 -12.30
C ASN A 274 18.65 -19.47 -12.53
N PHE A 275 18.96 -18.18 -12.59
CA PHE A 275 20.33 -17.65 -12.64
C PHE A 275 21.22 -18.26 -13.73
N GLY A 276 20.68 -18.40 -14.95
CA GLY A 276 21.38 -18.97 -16.11
C GLY A 276 20.99 -20.41 -16.42
N ASP A 277 20.41 -21.13 -15.46
CA ASP A 277 19.90 -22.49 -15.65
C ASP A 277 18.37 -22.52 -15.82
N GLN A 278 17.87 -23.58 -16.46
CA GLN A 278 16.44 -23.87 -16.57
C GLN A 278 16.05 -24.95 -15.56
N LYS A 279 15.39 -24.54 -14.47
CA LYS A 279 14.99 -25.43 -13.38
C LYS A 279 13.66 -26.12 -13.72
N VAL A 280 13.62 -27.44 -13.63
CA VAL A 280 12.36 -28.19 -13.82
C VAL A 280 11.43 -27.97 -12.62
N VAL A 281 10.21 -27.52 -12.91
CA VAL A 281 9.15 -27.22 -11.92
C VAL A 281 7.87 -27.95 -12.32
N LYS A 282 7.08 -28.36 -11.33
CA LYS A 282 5.77 -28.98 -11.50
C LYS A 282 4.65 -28.01 -11.16
N ASN A 283 3.48 -28.17 -11.77
CA ASN A 283 2.31 -27.32 -11.52
C ASN A 283 1.89 -27.27 -10.03
N TRP A 284 1.94 -28.40 -9.31
CA TRP A 284 1.62 -28.45 -7.87
C TRP A 284 2.60 -27.64 -7.01
N GLN A 285 3.86 -27.53 -7.44
CA GLN A 285 4.87 -26.71 -6.73
C GLN A 285 4.53 -25.23 -6.89
N LEU A 286 4.08 -24.83 -8.09
CA LEU A 286 3.65 -23.47 -8.35
C LEU A 286 2.34 -23.11 -7.62
N PHE A 287 1.40 -24.06 -7.55
CA PHE A 287 0.23 -23.95 -6.68
C PHE A 287 0.64 -23.62 -5.24
N LEU A 288 1.59 -24.38 -4.67
CA LEU A 288 2.08 -24.14 -3.32
C LEU A 288 2.78 -22.78 -3.16
N CYS A 289 3.50 -22.29 -4.16
CA CYS A 289 4.10 -20.94 -4.12
C CYS A 289 3.04 -19.85 -3.95
N VAL A 290 1.96 -19.90 -4.75
CA VAL A 290 0.87 -18.93 -4.65
C VAL A 290 0.09 -19.11 -3.35
N ALA A 291 -0.20 -20.36 -2.98
CA ALA A 291 -0.93 -20.67 -1.76
C ALA A 291 -0.18 -20.22 -0.50
N VAL A 292 1.13 -20.47 -0.40
CA VAL A 292 1.90 -20.04 0.78
C VAL A 292 1.94 -18.52 0.91
N GLY A 293 1.98 -17.78 -0.21
CA GLY A 293 1.82 -16.33 -0.22
C GLY A 293 0.46 -15.86 0.27
N LEU A 294 -0.62 -16.49 -0.21
CA LEU A 294 -2.00 -16.21 0.20
C LEU A 294 -2.20 -16.47 1.71
N TRP A 295 -1.79 -17.65 2.19
CA TRP A 295 -1.92 -18.02 3.60
C TRP A 295 -1.01 -17.20 4.51
N ALA A 296 0.17 -16.79 4.04
CA ALA A 296 1.00 -15.83 4.76
C ALA A 296 0.26 -14.50 4.95
N GLY A 297 -0.41 -13.99 3.90
CA GLY A 297 -1.27 -12.81 4.01
C GLY A 297 -2.35 -12.93 5.10
N LEU A 298 -3.05 -14.07 5.15
CA LEU A 298 -4.03 -14.36 6.20
C LEU A 298 -3.39 -14.42 7.59
N ILE A 299 -2.25 -15.12 7.74
CA ILE A 299 -1.54 -15.23 9.02
C ILE A 299 -1.12 -13.85 9.52
N ILE A 300 -0.60 -12.98 8.65
CA ILE A 300 -0.23 -11.61 9.05
C ILE A 300 -1.47 -10.83 9.50
N GLY A 301 -2.59 -10.96 8.78
CA GLY A 301 -3.84 -10.31 9.16
C GLY A 301 -4.45 -10.79 10.49
N PHE A 302 -4.11 -12.02 10.93
CA PHE A 302 -4.56 -12.58 12.22
C PHE A 302 -3.57 -12.37 13.36
N VAL A 303 -2.28 -12.44 13.04
CA VAL A 303 -1.18 -12.45 13.98
C VAL A 303 -0.24 -11.34 13.54
N THR A 304 -0.53 -10.12 13.96
CA THR A 304 0.33 -8.93 13.75
C THR A 304 1.73 -9.09 14.39
N GLU A 305 2.04 -10.25 14.99
CA GLU A 305 3.21 -10.48 15.85
C GLU A 305 4.11 -11.69 15.49
N TYR A 306 3.83 -12.52 14.47
CA TYR A 306 4.72 -13.66 14.19
C TYR A 306 5.80 -13.36 13.13
N TYR A 307 6.98 -12.95 13.63
CA TYR A 307 8.17 -12.54 12.87
C TYR A 307 8.76 -13.59 11.89
N THR A 308 8.23 -14.82 11.80
CA THR A 308 8.82 -15.92 11.02
C THR A 308 8.02 -16.40 9.80
N SER A 309 6.76 -15.98 9.62
CA SER A 309 5.89 -16.54 8.55
C SER A 309 6.33 -16.16 7.11
N ASN A 310 6.74 -14.91 6.89
CA ASN A 310 7.12 -14.44 5.54
C ASN A 310 8.46 -15.01 5.06
N ALA A 311 9.43 -15.15 5.95
CA ALA A 311 10.71 -15.79 5.62
C ALA A 311 10.50 -17.24 5.17
N TYR A 312 9.57 -17.96 5.81
CA TYR A 312 9.20 -19.31 5.42
C TYR A 312 8.52 -19.36 4.04
N SER A 313 7.51 -18.50 3.80
CA SER A 313 6.81 -18.40 2.52
C SER A 313 7.77 -18.19 1.33
N ILE A 314 8.76 -17.34 1.52
CA ILE A 314 9.74 -17.00 0.49
C ILE A 314 10.76 -18.10 0.29
N PHE A 315 11.28 -18.67 1.38
CA PHE A 315 12.21 -19.80 1.29
C PHE A 315 11.57 -20.97 0.55
N VAL A 316 10.32 -21.31 0.88
CA VAL A 316 9.57 -22.37 0.20
C VAL A 316 9.36 -22.03 -1.27
N SER A 317 8.91 -20.81 -1.57
CA SER A 317 8.61 -20.39 -2.94
C SER A 317 9.86 -20.34 -3.83
N PHE A 318 10.99 -19.84 -3.31
CA PHE A 318 12.28 -19.86 -3.99
C PHE A 318 12.78 -21.29 -4.21
N SER A 319 12.69 -22.13 -3.18
CA SER A 319 13.09 -23.54 -3.25
C SER A 319 12.28 -24.32 -4.28
N PHE A 320 11.03 -23.92 -4.57
CA PHE A 320 10.22 -24.53 -5.62
C PHE A 320 10.45 -23.90 -7.00
N ALA A 321 10.31 -22.58 -7.15
CA ALA A 321 10.29 -21.93 -8.46
C ALA A 321 11.15 -20.66 -8.56
N ALA A 322 12.25 -20.56 -7.81
CA ALA A 322 13.22 -19.45 -7.86
C ALA A 322 12.52 -18.08 -7.73
N MET A 323 12.98 -17.06 -8.47
CA MET A 323 12.39 -15.71 -8.43
C MET A 323 10.93 -15.70 -8.88
N TYR A 324 10.56 -16.53 -9.87
CA TYR A 324 9.17 -16.63 -10.32
C TYR A 324 8.26 -17.09 -9.18
N GLY A 325 8.68 -18.10 -8.41
CA GLY A 325 7.97 -18.59 -7.22
C GLY A 325 7.68 -17.48 -6.21
N ILE A 326 8.66 -16.62 -5.95
CA ILE A 326 8.52 -15.50 -5.01
C ILE A 326 7.57 -14.44 -5.55
N SER A 327 7.69 -14.09 -6.83
CA SER A 327 6.79 -13.12 -7.48
C SER A 327 5.34 -13.61 -7.47
N VAL A 328 5.10 -14.91 -7.75
CA VAL A 328 3.74 -15.47 -7.69
C VAL A 328 3.24 -15.69 -6.26
N ALA A 329 4.13 -15.81 -5.26
CA ALA A 329 3.76 -15.78 -3.85
C ALA A 329 3.33 -14.37 -3.40
N ALA A 330 4.05 -13.33 -3.82
CA ALA A 330 3.64 -11.93 -3.61
C ALA A 330 2.28 -11.66 -4.28
N LEU A 331 2.09 -12.14 -5.50
CA LEU A 331 0.80 -12.10 -6.17
C LEU A 331 -0.28 -12.90 -5.43
N GLY A 332 0.07 -14.06 -4.86
CA GLY A 332 -0.83 -14.87 -4.03
C GLY A 332 -1.35 -14.10 -2.83
N MET A 333 -0.49 -13.36 -2.14
CA MET A 333 -0.85 -12.47 -1.03
C MET A 333 -1.84 -11.38 -1.47
N LEU A 334 -1.66 -10.84 -2.68
CA LEU A 334 -2.53 -9.81 -3.28
C LEU A 334 -3.67 -10.39 -4.11
N SER A 335 -3.84 -11.71 -4.16
CA SER A 335 -4.81 -12.33 -5.07
C SER A 335 -6.27 -12.13 -4.64
N THR A 336 -6.47 -11.61 -3.43
CA THR A 336 -7.75 -11.16 -2.85
C THR A 336 -7.78 -9.65 -2.64
N ILE A 337 -7.00 -8.88 -3.42
CA ILE A 337 -6.84 -7.42 -3.28
C ILE A 337 -8.18 -6.65 -3.31
N ALA A 338 -9.19 -7.11 -4.05
CA ALA A 338 -10.50 -6.44 -4.07
C ALA A 338 -11.18 -6.49 -2.70
N THR A 339 -11.13 -7.63 -2.01
CA THR A 339 -11.62 -7.75 -0.63
C THR A 339 -10.72 -6.99 0.35
N GLY A 340 -9.40 -7.05 0.17
CA GLY A 340 -8.45 -6.29 0.99
C GLY A 340 -8.69 -4.78 0.93
N LEU A 341 -8.80 -4.22 -0.28
CA LEU A 341 -9.16 -2.82 -0.48
C LEU A 341 -10.55 -2.48 0.05
N ALA A 342 -11.51 -3.42 -0.01
CA ALA A 342 -12.85 -3.19 0.51
C ALA A 342 -12.89 -3.02 2.03
N ILE A 343 -12.13 -3.84 2.76
CA ILE A 343 -12.02 -3.74 4.22
C ILE A 343 -11.20 -2.50 4.63
N ASP A 344 -10.18 -2.16 3.85
CA ASP A 344 -9.26 -1.05 4.14
C ASP A 344 -9.94 0.30 3.87
N ALA A 345 -10.50 0.49 2.67
CA ALA A 345 -11.25 1.70 2.31
C ALA A 345 -12.53 1.91 3.15
N TYR A 346 -13.05 0.86 3.79
CA TYR A 346 -14.15 0.97 4.73
C TYR A 346 -13.78 1.81 5.96
N GLY A 347 -12.52 1.79 6.40
CA GLY A 347 -12.03 2.53 7.58
C GLY A 347 -12.19 4.04 7.41
N PRO A 348 -11.47 4.69 6.46
CA PRO A 348 -11.56 6.13 6.26
C PRO A 348 -12.96 6.64 5.89
N ILE A 349 -13.80 5.80 5.26
CA ILE A 349 -15.21 6.15 5.00
C ILE A 349 -16.02 6.21 6.30
N SER A 350 -15.70 5.35 7.26
CA SER A 350 -16.36 5.30 8.57
C SER A 350 -15.87 6.42 9.48
N ASP A 351 -14.58 6.74 9.42
CA ASP A 351 -13.95 7.86 10.13
C ASP A 351 -14.60 9.20 9.76
N ASN A 352 -14.57 9.55 8.48
CA ASN A 352 -15.30 10.71 7.93
C ASN A 352 -16.79 10.70 8.29
N ALA A 353 -17.43 9.52 8.41
CA ALA A 353 -18.83 9.46 8.78
C ALA A 353 -19.06 9.88 10.24
N GLY A 354 -18.10 9.60 11.12
CA GLY A 354 -18.03 10.12 12.49
C GLY A 354 -17.82 11.63 12.51
N GLY A 355 -16.83 12.14 11.77
CA GLY A 355 -16.58 13.57 11.71
C GLY A 355 -17.77 14.38 11.19
N ILE A 356 -18.46 13.89 10.16
CA ILE A 356 -19.71 14.51 9.67
C ILE A 356 -20.82 14.46 10.71
N ALA A 357 -20.92 13.39 11.51
CA ALA A 357 -21.94 13.28 12.55
C ALA A 357 -21.77 14.38 13.61
N GLU A 358 -20.53 14.62 14.03
CA GLU A 358 -20.19 15.63 15.03
C GLU A 358 -20.36 17.05 14.48
N MET A 359 -19.79 17.33 13.30
CA MET A 359 -19.92 18.63 12.64
C MET A 359 -21.37 19.03 12.34
N ALA A 360 -22.27 18.05 12.16
CA ALA A 360 -23.69 18.28 11.94
C ALA A 360 -24.53 18.37 13.23
N GLY A 361 -23.91 18.26 14.42
CA GLY A 361 -24.59 18.30 15.71
C GLY A 361 -25.60 17.17 15.89
N MET A 362 -25.31 15.98 15.35
CA MET A 362 -26.20 14.83 15.45
C MET A 362 -26.20 14.24 16.86
N SER A 363 -27.13 13.32 17.14
CA SER A 363 -27.20 12.67 18.46
C SER A 363 -25.92 11.90 18.77
N HIS A 364 -25.46 11.95 20.02
CA HIS A 364 -24.33 11.16 20.55
C HIS A 364 -24.40 9.67 20.18
N ARG A 365 -25.61 9.10 20.10
CA ARG A 365 -25.82 7.70 19.70
C ARG A 365 -25.38 7.40 18.26
N ILE A 366 -25.31 8.41 17.41
CA ILE A 366 -24.79 8.30 16.04
C ILE A 366 -23.27 8.25 16.07
N ARG A 367 -22.64 9.12 16.88
CA ARG A 367 -21.18 9.11 17.10
C ARG A 367 -20.70 7.79 17.69
N ASP A 368 -21.38 7.27 18.73
CA ASP A 368 -21.08 5.95 19.31
C ASP A 368 -21.09 4.81 18.27
N ARG A 369 -21.96 4.92 17.25
CA ARG A 369 -22.06 3.91 16.18
C ARG A 369 -20.94 4.07 15.16
N THR A 370 -20.51 5.29 14.86
CA THR A 370 -19.42 5.55 13.92
C THR A 370 -18.06 5.27 14.55
N ASP A 371 -17.84 5.60 15.84
CA ASP A 371 -16.59 5.28 16.55
C ASP A 371 -16.35 3.76 16.61
N ALA A 372 -17.43 2.99 16.78
CA ALA A 372 -17.40 1.54 16.69
C ALA A 372 -17.00 1.00 15.31
N LEU A 373 -17.36 1.71 14.23
CA LEU A 373 -17.01 1.33 12.86
C LEU A 373 -15.56 1.72 12.56
N ASP A 374 -15.15 2.89 13.02
CA ASP A 374 -13.81 3.48 12.87
C ASP A 374 -12.72 2.65 13.56
N ALA A 375 -12.89 2.28 14.83
CA ALA A 375 -11.94 1.41 15.55
C ALA A 375 -11.67 0.07 14.82
N ALA A 376 -12.67 -0.46 14.11
CA ALA A 376 -12.49 -1.67 13.30
C ALA A 376 -11.67 -1.40 12.00
N GLY A 377 -11.75 -0.19 11.44
CA GLY A 377 -10.92 0.27 10.33
C GLY A 377 -9.44 0.36 10.70
N ASN A 378 -9.12 0.89 11.89
CA ASN A 378 -7.74 1.10 12.36
C ASN A 378 -6.97 -0.23 12.55
N THR A 379 -7.69 -1.34 12.69
CA THR A 379 -7.10 -2.69 12.76
C THR A 379 -6.66 -3.24 11.40
N THR A 380 -7.07 -2.64 10.27
CA THR A 380 -6.87 -3.22 8.92
C THR A 380 -5.61 -2.76 8.17
N ALA A 381 -4.92 -1.71 8.63
CA ALA A 381 -3.86 -1.00 7.88
C ALA A 381 -2.41 -1.59 7.95
N ALA A 382 -2.22 -2.83 8.43
CA ALA A 382 -0.93 -3.29 8.98
C ALA A 382 -0.20 -4.47 8.28
N ILE A 383 0.24 -4.46 6.99
CA ILE A 383 0.89 -5.67 6.37
C ILE A 383 2.07 -5.42 5.37
N GLY A 384 3.19 -6.16 5.49
CA GLY A 384 4.12 -6.52 4.37
C GLY A 384 5.63 -6.75 4.69
N LYS A 385 6.24 -7.91 4.30
CA LYS A 385 7.72 -8.18 4.23
C LYS A 385 8.14 -9.16 3.11
N PRO A 386 9.29 -8.96 2.42
CA PRO A 386 10.08 -10.10 1.89
C PRO A 386 11.63 -10.10 2.12
N CYS A 387 12.32 -11.24 1.84
CA CYS A 387 13.80 -11.44 1.82
C CYS A 387 14.20 -12.56 0.84
N CYS A 388 15.16 -12.37 -0.09
CA CYS A 388 15.68 -13.45 -0.94
C CYS A 388 17.21 -13.38 -1.16
N ASN A 389 17.85 -14.55 -1.24
CA ASN A 389 19.27 -14.75 -1.51
C ASN A 389 19.59 -14.72 -3.03
N PHE A 390 20.57 -13.89 -3.39
CA PHE A 390 21.33 -13.96 -4.64
C PHE A 390 22.75 -14.51 -4.33
N LYS A 391 23.50 -14.99 -5.32
CA LYS A 391 24.98 -15.14 -5.21
C LYS A 391 25.63 -13.75 -5.28
N VAL A 392 25.27 -12.92 -4.31
CA VAL A 392 25.86 -11.64 -3.98
C VAL A 392 26.68 -11.94 -2.75
N ASP A 393 28.00 -11.94 -2.88
CA ASP A 393 28.87 -12.24 -1.76
C ASP A 393 28.86 -11.05 -0.79
N ILE A 394 28.14 -11.25 0.33
CA ILE A 394 27.99 -10.27 1.41
C ILE A 394 29.35 -9.87 1.98
N LEU A 395 30.37 -10.74 1.87
CA LEU A 395 31.71 -10.50 2.40
C LEU A 395 32.59 -9.67 1.44
N THR A 396 32.05 -9.20 0.31
CA THR A 396 32.78 -8.29 -0.58
C THR A 396 32.58 -6.83 -0.16
N PRO A 397 33.63 -5.97 -0.22
CA PRO A 397 33.54 -4.58 0.22
C PRO A 397 32.42 -3.80 -0.46
N LYS A 398 32.27 -3.95 -1.78
CA LYS A 398 31.26 -3.24 -2.57
C LYS A 398 29.83 -3.57 -2.15
N VAL A 399 29.56 -4.84 -1.87
CA VAL A 399 28.24 -5.31 -1.44
C VAL A 399 27.97 -4.89 -0.01
N PHE A 400 28.95 -5.05 0.89
CA PHE A 400 28.77 -4.77 2.31
C PHE A 400 28.52 -3.28 2.61
N ILE A 401 29.26 -2.37 1.94
CA ILE A 401 28.98 -0.93 2.07
C ILE A 401 27.59 -0.59 1.52
N GLY A 402 27.16 -1.25 0.44
CA GLY A 402 25.82 -1.13 -0.11
C GLY A 402 24.78 -1.59 0.90
N LEU A 403 25.01 -2.73 1.56
CA LEU A 403 24.12 -3.30 2.56
C LEU A 403 23.90 -2.36 3.74
N LEU A 404 24.97 -1.82 4.33
CA LEU A 404 24.87 -0.87 5.43
C LEU A 404 24.19 0.44 5.02
N THR A 405 24.54 0.97 3.84
CA THR A 405 23.93 2.19 3.32
C THR A 405 22.44 1.98 3.05
N GLY A 406 22.08 0.88 2.39
CA GLY A 406 20.70 0.49 2.13
C GLY A 406 19.89 0.35 3.41
N ALA A 407 20.47 -0.27 4.45
CA ALA A 407 19.81 -0.44 5.73
C ALA A 407 19.51 0.88 6.45
N MET A 408 20.28 1.94 6.17
CA MET A 408 20.08 3.27 6.73
C MET A 408 18.98 4.07 6.01
N LEU A 409 18.76 3.86 4.70
CA LEU A 409 17.79 4.63 3.89
C LEU A 409 16.37 4.69 4.48
N PRO A 410 15.77 3.60 5.00
CA PRO A 410 14.46 3.65 5.63
C PRO A 410 14.40 4.60 6.84
N TYR A 411 15.49 4.70 7.62
CA TYR A 411 15.59 5.60 8.75
C TYR A 411 15.74 7.05 8.29
N TRP A 412 16.54 7.31 7.25
CA TRP A 412 16.65 8.65 6.68
C TRP A 412 15.31 9.10 6.10
N PHE A 413 14.64 8.24 5.33
CA PHE A 413 13.31 8.50 4.82
C PHE A 413 12.33 8.85 5.96
N SER A 414 12.28 8.02 7.00
CA SER A 414 11.40 8.23 8.16
C SER A 414 11.70 9.55 8.87
N ALA A 415 12.99 9.87 9.07
CA ALA A 415 13.40 11.11 9.71
C ALA A 415 12.92 12.36 8.94
N VAL A 416 13.00 12.32 7.61
CA VAL A 416 12.49 13.42 6.76
C VAL A 416 10.98 13.52 6.91
N THR A 417 10.23 12.43 6.69
CA THR A 417 8.77 12.46 6.74
C THR A 417 8.22 12.85 8.12
N MET A 418 8.80 12.34 9.21
CA MET A 418 8.36 12.67 10.57
C MET A 418 8.64 14.14 10.89
N LYS A 419 9.80 14.66 10.48
CA LYS A 419 10.13 16.08 10.66
C LYS A 419 9.19 17.00 9.87
N SER A 420 8.82 16.60 8.65
CA SER A 420 7.88 17.35 7.81
C SER A 420 6.50 17.44 8.46
N VAL A 421 5.96 16.32 8.96
CA VAL A 421 4.68 16.32 9.71
C VAL A 421 4.80 17.16 10.97
N GLY A 422 5.83 16.95 11.80
CA GLY A 422 6.00 17.70 13.05
C GLY A 422 6.10 19.21 12.84
N SER A 423 6.78 19.65 11.78
CA SER A 423 6.89 21.07 11.42
C SER A 423 5.56 21.66 10.91
N ALA A 424 4.78 20.87 10.17
CA ALA A 424 3.48 21.27 9.66
C ALA A 424 2.42 21.31 10.78
N ALA A 425 2.37 20.27 11.61
CA ALA A 425 1.49 20.18 12.77
C ALA A 425 1.75 21.33 13.75
N LEU A 426 3.01 21.69 14.01
CA LEU A 426 3.34 22.83 14.88
C LEU A 426 2.72 24.15 14.37
N LYS A 427 2.84 24.44 13.07
CA LYS A 427 2.22 25.62 12.45
C LYS A 427 0.70 25.57 12.53
N MET A 428 0.13 24.38 12.37
CA MET A 428 -1.31 24.16 12.44
C MET A 428 -1.83 24.38 13.87
N VAL A 429 -1.14 23.84 14.88
CA VAL A 429 -1.42 24.09 16.30
C VAL A 429 -1.39 25.58 16.63
N GLU A 430 -0.37 26.31 16.15
CA GLU A 430 -0.29 27.77 16.32
C GLU A 430 -1.48 28.49 15.70
N GLU A 431 -1.90 28.10 14.49
CA GLU A 431 -3.06 28.69 13.81
C GLU A 431 -4.39 28.37 14.50
N VAL A 432 -4.61 27.12 14.92
CA VAL A 432 -5.82 26.70 15.65
C VAL A 432 -5.91 27.46 16.97
N ARG A 433 -4.80 27.55 17.73
CA ARG A 433 -4.71 28.37 18.95
C ARG A 433 -4.98 29.84 18.66
N ARG A 434 -4.43 30.40 17.58
CA ARG A 434 -4.66 31.80 17.18
C ARG A 434 -6.14 32.04 16.96
N GLN A 435 -6.83 31.19 16.21
CA GLN A 435 -8.26 31.34 15.96
C GLN A 435 -9.08 31.27 17.25
N PHE A 436 -8.86 30.26 18.10
CA PHE A 436 -9.55 30.15 19.39
C PHE A 436 -9.29 31.33 20.34
N ASN A 437 -8.10 31.93 20.29
CA ASN A 437 -7.75 33.05 21.17
C ASN A 437 -8.19 34.42 20.64
N THR A 438 -8.31 34.58 19.32
CA THR A 438 -8.46 35.91 18.69
C THR A 438 -9.81 36.13 18.02
N ILE A 439 -10.55 35.09 17.64
CA ILE A 439 -11.87 35.21 17.02
C ILE A 439 -12.93 35.26 18.14
N PRO A 440 -13.56 36.42 18.40
CA PRO A 440 -14.57 36.52 19.45
C PRO A 440 -15.79 35.65 19.10
N GLY A 441 -16.29 34.90 20.08
CA GLY A 441 -17.48 34.06 19.91
C GLY A 441 -17.25 32.70 19.26
N LEU A 442 -16.01 32.34 18.90
CA LEU A 442 -15.70 31.04 18.29
C LEU A 442 -15.90 29.87 19.27
N MET A 443 -15.41 30.01 20.50
CA MET A 443 -15.61 28.99 21.55
C MET A 443 -17.08 28.90 22.00
N ASP A 444 -17.80 30.01 21.93
CA ASP A 444 -19.22 30.13 22.29
C ASP A 444 -20.17 29.70 21.16
N ASP A 445 -19.63 29.17 20.04
CA ASP A 445 -20.38 28.73 18.86
C ASP A 445 -21.24 29.83 18.19
N THR A 446 -20.85 31.10 18.36
CA THR A 446 -21.52 32.26 17.75
C THR A 446 -20.77 32.82 16.54
N ALA A 447 -19.52 32.40 16.32
CA ALA A 447 -18.71 32.75 15.17
C ALA A 447 -18.17 31.49 14.48
N LYS A 448 -18.02 31.54 13.15
CA LYS A 448 -17.49 30.42 12.38
C LYS A 448 -15.95 30.46 12.31
N PRO A 449 -15.27 29.30 12.38
CA PRO A 449 -13.83 29.23 12.16
C PRO A 449 -13.46 29.45 10.69
N HIS A 450 -12.19 29.78 10.45
CA HIS A 450 -11.62 29.91 9.11
C HIS A 450 -10.91 28.61 8.70
N TYR A 451 -11.69 27.63 8.21
CA TYR A 451 -11.16 26.32 7.78
C TYR A 451 -10.11 26.41 6.65
N ALA A 452 -10.29 27.36 5.72
CA ALA A 452 -9.41 27.51 4.55
C ALA A 452 -7.95 27.79 4.92
N THR A 453 -7.69 28.41 6.07
CA THR A 453 -6.32 28.67 6.53
C THR A 453 -5.62 27.37 6.91
N CYS A 454 -6.30 26.48 7.65
CA CYS A 454 -5.76 25.18 8.02
C CYS A 454 -5.54 24.30 6.78
N VAL A 455 -6.51 24.26 5.86
CA VAL A 455 -6.35 23.59 4.56
C VAL A 455 -5.12 24.10 3.81
N LYS A 456 -4.87 25.43 3.82
CA LYS A 456 -3.70 26.01 3.15
C LYS A 456 -2.38 25.59 3.81
N ILE A 457 -2.32 25.51 5.14
CA ILE A 457 -1.10 25.11 5.87
C ILE A 457 -0.69 23.68 5.51
N SER A 458 -1.64 22.74 5.56
CA SER A 458 -1.37 21.34 5.20
C SER A 458 -1.06 21.20 3.71
N THR A 459 -1.74 21.95 2.84
CA THR A 459 -1.46 21.98 1.38
C THR A 459 -0.05 22.46 1.07
N ASP A 460 0.35 23.61 1.62
CA ASP A 460 1.67 24.19 1.35
C ASP A 460 2.78 23.28 1.87
N ALA A 461 2.56 22.66 3.04
CA ALA A 461 3.51 21.72 3.64
C ALA A 461 3.62 20.45 2.81
N SER A 462 2.51 19.80 2.45
CA SER A 462 2.54 18.54 1.74
C SER A 462 3.22 18.67 0.38
N ILE A 463 2.88 19.69 -0.42
CA ILE A 463 3.45 19.86 -1.77
C ILE A 463 4.95 20.22 -1.72
N LYS A 464 5.40 20.92 -0.69
CA LYS A 464 6.81 21.29 -0.55
C LYS A 464 7.65 20.12 -0.03
N GLU A 465 7.16 19.46 1.03
CA GLU A 465 7.92 18.49 1.81
C GLU A 465 7.90 17.07 1.23
N ILE A 466 7.07 16.83 0.23
CA ILE A 466 7.05 15.57 -0.56
C ILE A 466 8.29 15.38 -1.45
N ILE A 467 8.96 16.47 -1.84
CA ILE A 467 10.06 16.45 -2.82
C ILE A 467 11.30 15.76 -2.26
N PRO A 468 11.82 16.09 -1.06
CA PRO A 468 13.01 15.44 -0.52
C PRO A 468 12.90 13.91 -0.34
N PRO A 469 11.85 13.35 0.29
CA PRO A 469 11.72 11.90 0.40
C PRO A 469 11.49 11.22 -0.96
N GLY A 470 10.78 11.87 -1.89
CA GLY A 470 10.65 11.39 -3.27
C GLY A 470 11.99 11.33 -3.99
N ALA A 471 12.78 12.40 -3.90
CA ALA A 471 14.12 12.46 -4.49
C ALA A 471 15.08 11.45 -3.86
N LEU A 472 15.00 11.21 -2.54
CA LEU A 472 15.82 10.20 -1.87
C LEU A 472 15.59 8.81 -2.48
N VAL A 473 14.33 8.42 -2.70
CA VAL A 473 14.00 7.09 -3.23
C VAL A 473 14.39 6.98 -4.70
N MET A 474 13.98 7.93 -5.54
CA MET A 474 14.22 7.87 -7.00
C MET A 474 15.71 8.07 -7.36
N LEU A 475 16.43 8.93 -6.65
CA LEU A 475 17.83 9.18 -6.99
C LEU A 475 18.77 8.10 -6.44
N THR A 476 18.37 7.32 -5.43
CA THR A 476 19.26 6.31 -4.83
C THR A 476 19.71 5.25 -5.84
N PRO A 477 18.82 4.52 -6.56
CA PRO A 477 19.25 3.55 -7.56
C PRO A 477 20.09 4.17 -8.66
N VAL A 478 19.73 5.37 -9.12
CA VAL A 478 20.45 6.10 -10.18
C VAL A 478 21.86 6.48 -9.74
N ILE A 479 22.01 7.13 -8.58
CA ILE A 479 23.32 7.55 -8.05
C ILE A 479 24.17 6.33 -7.74
N VAL A 480 23.65 5.35 -7.01
CA VAL A 480 24.42 4.17 -6.61
C VAL A 480 24.81 3.34 -7.84
N GLY A 481 23.88 3.11 -8.77
CA GLY A 481 24.13 2.39 -10.02
C GLY A 481 25.17 3.07 -10.90
N ILE A 482 25.08 4.39 -11.09
CA ILE A 482 26.03 5.16 -11.93
C ILE A 482 27.42 5.19 -11.29
N PHE A 483 27.54 5.56 -10.02
CA PHE A 483 28.83 5.81 -9.41
C PHE A 483 29.50 4.54 -8.86
N PHE A 484 28.73 3.64 -8.23
CA PHE A 484 29.25 2.46 -7.51
C PHE A 484 28.94 1.14 -8.21
N GLY A 485 28.01 1.12 -9.17
CA GLY A 485 27.71 -0.06 -9.99
C GLY A 485 26.77 -1.07 -9.33
N VAL A 486 26.50 -2.15 -10.07
CA VAL A 486 25.43 -3.12 -9.74
C VAL A 486 25.70 -3.96 -8.48
N GLU A 487 26.97 -4.17 -8.13
CA GLU A 487 27.35 -4.94 -6.93
C GLU A 487 26.97 -4.16 -5.65
N THR A 488 27.30 -2.87 -5.59
CA THR A 488 26.91 -2.01 -4.47
C THR A 488 25.41 -1.77 -4.43
N LEU A 489 24.78 -1.57 -5.60
CA LEU A 489 23.32 -1.44 -5.69
C LEU A 489 22.60 -2.70 -5.15
N SER A 490 23.13 -3.90 -5.43
CA SER A 490 22.59 -5.15 -4.90
C SER A 490 22.63 -5.19 -3.36
N GLY A 491 23.71 -4.68 -2.76
CA GLY A 491 23.79 -4.46 -1.31
C GLY A 491 22.72 -3.49 -0.82
N VAL A 492 22.54 -2.35 -1.49
CA VAL A 492 21.54 -1.33 -1.12
C VAL A 492 20.12 -1.90 -1.13
N LEU A 493 19.77 -2.68 -2.16
CA LEU A 493 18.47 -3.33 -2.26
C LEU A 493 18.25 -4.34 -1.12
N ALA A 494 19.25 -5.18 -0.82
CA ALA A 494 19.16 -6.13 0.27
C ALA A 494 19.02 -5.43 1.63
N GLY A 495 19.83 -4.40 1.88
CA GLY A 495 19.85 -3.67 3.15
C GLY A 495 18.55 -2.91 3.41
N SER A 496 18.08 -2.17 2.41
CA SER A 496 16.84 -1.39 2.50
C SER A 496 15.63 -2.28 2.74
N LEU A 497 15.61 -3.46 2.10
CA LEU A 497 14.59 -4.48 2.30
C LEU A 497 14.58 -5.02 3.74
N VAL A 498 15.69 -5.59 4.23
CA VAL A 498 15.71 -6.29 5.53
C VAL A 498 15.59 -5.35 6.73
N SER A 499 16.01 -4.10 6.56
CA SER A 499 15.97 -3.04 7.57
C SER A 499 14.62 -2.32 7.57
N GLY A 500 14.21 -1.79 6.40
CA GLY A 500 13.04 -0.91 6.30
C GLY A 500 11.75 -1.59 6.71
N VAL A 501 11.72 -2.90 6.53
CA VAL A 501 10.59 -3.72 6.92
C VAL A 501 10.42 -3.85 8.44
N GLN A 502 11.49 -3.74 9.23
CA GLN A 502 11.39 -3.79 10.69
C GLN A 502 10.71 -2.53 11.21
N ILE A 503 11.23 -1.37 10.79
CA ILE A 503 10.69 -0.06 11.18
C ILE A 503 9.27 0.17 10.64
N ALA A 504 8.96 -0.31 9.43
CA ALA A 504 7.60 -0.22 8.90
C ALA A 504 6.58 -1.02 9.74
N VAL A 505 6.93 -2.23 10.19
CA VAL A 505 6.02 -3.03 11.03
C VAL A 505 5.87 -2.41 12.40
N SER A 506 6.98 -2.08 13.07
CA SER A 506 6.91 -1.50 14.41
C SER A 506 6.12 -0.17 14.41
N ALA A 507 6.35 0.71 13.43
CA ALA A 507 5.72 2.03 13.39
C ALA A 507 4.19 1.98 13.30
N SER A 508 3.58 1.13 12.47
CA SER A 508 2.10 1.03 12.44
C SER A 508 1.53 0.25 13.57
N ASN A 509 2.19 -0.81 14.04
CA ASN A 509 1.67 -1.54 15.18
C ASN A 509 1.62 -0.62 16.39
N THR A 510 2.66 0.20 16.58
CA THR A 510 2.69 1.22 17.63
C THR A 510 1.61 2.28 17.41
N GLY A 511 1.51 2.88 16.22
CA GLY A 511 0.52 3.93 15.98
C GLY A 511 -0.92 3.44 16.06
N GLY A 512 -1.25 2.29 15.47
CA GLY A 512 -2.58 1.70 15.57
C GLY A 512 -2.92 1.16 16.96
N ALA A 513 -1.93 0.81 17.78
CA ALA A 513 -2.17 0.46 19.18
C ALA A 513 -2.54 1.69 20.01
N TRP A 514 -1.80 2.80 19.87
CA TRP A 514 -2.12 4.04 20.60
C TRP A 514 -3.49 4.63 20.24
N ASP A 515 -3.87 4.55 18.97
CA ASP A 515 -5.20 4.94 18.50
C ASP A 515 -6.32 4.09 19.12
N ASN A 516 -6.15 2.75 19.08
CA ASN A 516 -7.13 1.86 19.69
C ASN A 516 -7.19 2.01 21.21
N ASP A 517 -6.07 2.29 21.89
CA ASP A 517 -6.05 2.60 23.32
C ASP A 517 -6.83 3.89 23.62
N LYS A 518 -6.72 4.92 22.77
CA LYS A 518 -7.53 6.16 22.83
C LYS A 518 -9.02 5.85 22.68
N LYS A 519 -9.40 5.20 21.57
CA LYS A 519 -10.80 4.84 21.28
C LYS A 519 -11.40 3.91 22.35
N TYR A 520 -10.59 3.05 22.98
CA TYR A 520 -11.02 2.20 24.10
C TYR A 520 -11.46 3.01 25.32
N ILE A 521 -10.72 4.08 25.66
CA ILE A 521 -11.06 4.98 26.78
C ILE A 521 -12.31 5.79 26.43
N GLU A 522 -12.38 6.35 25.23
CA GLU A 522 -13.52 7.15 24.72
C GLU A 522 -14.82 6.33 24.70
N ALA A 523 -14.76 5.09 24.23
CA ALA A 523 -15.94 4.22 24.14
C ALA A 523 -16.49 3.79 25.51
N GLY A 524 -15.68 3.73 26.57
CA GLY A 524 -16.14 3.39 27.93
C GLY A 524 -16.92 2.07 28.03
N ALA A 525 -16.65 1.11 27.14
CA ALA A 525 -17.52 -0.07 26.94
C ALA A 525 -17.37 -1.14 28.03
N SER A 526 -16.29 -1.09 28.82
CA SER A 526 -16.02 -2.00 29.94
C SER A 526 -15.85 -1.24 31.25
N GLU A 527 -15.95 -1.94 32.39
CA GLU A 527 -15.72 -1.32 33.70
C GLU A 527 -14.33 -0.69 33.79
N HIS A 528 -13.30 -1.40 33.31
CA HIS A 528 -11.94 -0.88 33.24
C HIS A 528 -11.82 0.38 32.36
N ALA A 529 -12.38 0.38 31.15
CA ALA A 529 -12.39 1.57 30.28
C ALA A 529 -13.01 2.79 30.98
N ARG A 530 -14.12 2.59 31.71
CA ARG A 530 -14.79 3.67 32.47
C ARG A 530 -13.95 4.20 33.63
N THR A 531 -13.06 3.39 34.21
CA THR A 531 -12.14 3.88 35.26
C THR A 531 -11.06 4.81 34.71
N LEU A 532 -10.73 4.69 33.42
CA LEU A 532 -9.74 5.55 32.75
C LEU A 532 -10.39 6.83 32.20
N GLY A 533 -11.66 6.76 31.80
CA GLY A 533 -12.45 7.92 31.39
C GLY A 533 -12.90 8.81 32.56
N PRO A 534 -13.85 9.75 32.33
CA PRO A 534 -14.47 10.10 31.05
C PRO A 534 -13.50 10.87 30.12
N GLU A 535 -13.96 11.22 28.92
CA GLU A 535 -13.22 12.13 28.03
C GLU A 535 -12.80 13.42 28.76
N GLY A 536 -11.59 13.88 28.48
CA GLY A 536 -10.94 15.00 29.16
C GLY A 536 -10.23 14.63 30.47
N SER A 537 -10.31 13.37 30.93
CA SER A 537 -9.51 12.88 32.05
C SER A 537 -8.01 12.88 31.75
N ASP A 538 -7.17 12.84 32.79
CA ASP A 538 -5.70 12.77 32.60
C ASP A 538 -5.29 11.52 31.79
N PRO A 539 -5.82 10.30 32.04
CA PRO A 539 -5.53 9.13 31.20
C PRO A 539 -5.96 9.31 29.75
N HIS A 540 -7.13 9.91 29.50
CA HIS A 540 -7.60 10.18 28.13
C HIS A 540 -6.65 11.13 27.40
N LYS A 541 -6.25 12.23 28.03
CA LYS A 541 -5.28 13.17 27.45
C LYS A 541 -3.93 12.51 27.14
N VAL A 542 -3.44 11.64 28.03
CA VAL A 542 -2.19 10.89 27.79
C VAL A 542 -2.35 9.94 26.59
N ALA A 543 -3.49 9.27 26.44
CA ALA A 543 -3.76 8.43 25.27
C ALA A 543 -3.80 9.25 23.97
N VAL A 544 -4.41 10.44 23.99
CA VAL A 544 -4.39 11.37 22.83
C VAL A 544 -2.96 11.82 22.48
N ILE A 545 -2.08 12.05 23.47
CA ILE A 545 -0.66 12.32 23.19
C ILE A 545 0.02 11.11 22.51
N GLY A 546 -0.25 9.89 22.97
CA GLY A 546 0.26 8.68 22.32
C GLY A 546 -0.20 8.55 20.87
N ASP A 547 -1.49 8.75 20.63
CA ASP A 547 -2.10 8.68 19.30
C ASP A 547 -1.50 9.71 18.34
N THR A 548 -1.40 10.96 18.75
CA THR A 548 -0.81 12.04 17.94
C THR A 548 0.69 11.84 17.63
N ILE A 549 1.43 11.07 18.43
CA ILE A 549 2.78 10.59 18.09
C ILE A 549 2.73 9.44 17.08
N GLY A 550 1.73 8.56 17.23
CA GLY A 550 1.42 7.44 16.35
C GLY A 550 1.00 7.84 14.93
N GLU A 551 0.36 9.00 14.77
CA GLU A 551 -0.15 9.50 13.50
C GLU A 551 0.91 9.56 12.36
N PRO A 552 2.03 10.30 12.50
CA PRO A 552 3.07 10.32 11.47
C PRO A 552 3.78 8.96 11.29
N LEU A 553 3.73 8.10 12.31
CA LEU A 553 4.30 6.76 12.25
C LEU A 553 3.45 5.84 11.37
N LYS A 554 2.15 5.78 11.59
CA LYS A 554 1.23 4.83 10.94
C LYS A 554 0.76 5.29 9.55
N ASP A 555 0.63 6.61 9.31
CA ASP A 555 -0.02 7.12 8.09
C ASP A 555 0.87 7.94 7.15
N THR A 556 2.07 8.33 7.57
CA THR A 556 3.02 9.04 6.68
C THR A 556 4.28 8.21 6.40
N SER A 557 5.07 7.96 7.43
CA SER A 557 6.41 7.38 7.28
C SER A 557 6.33 5.92 6.86
N ARG A 558 5.69 5.06 7.68
CA ARG A 558 5.58 3.63 7.38
C ARG A 558 4.98 3.33 6.01
N PRO A 559 3.74 3.75 5.67
CA PRO A 559 3.10 3.19 4.50
C PRO A 559 3.92 3.54 3.27
N SER A 560 4.61 4.67 3.29
CA SER A 560 5.56 5.06 2.26
C SER A 560 6.87 4.23 2.24
N LEU A 561 7.28 3.60 3.35
CA LEU A 561 8.44 2.70 3.40
C LEU A 561 8.26 1.43 2.57
N ASN A 562 7.03 0.90 2.48
CA ASN A 562 6.77 -0.25 1.59
C ASN A 562 7.03 0.16 0.13
N ILE A 563 6.61 1.39 -0.23
CA ILE A 563 6.82 1.98 -1.55
C ILE A 563 8.31 2.20 -1.80
N LEU A 564 9.05 2.75 -0.84
CA LEU A 564 10.51 2.91 -0.93
C LEU A 564 11.20 1.60 -1.33
N ILE A 565 10.85 0.49 -0.69
CA ILE A 565 11.49 -0.81 -0.93
C ILE A 565 11.17 -1.33 -2.33
N LYS A 566 9.89 -1.38 -2.69
CA LYS A 566 9.44 -1.96 -3.97
C LYS A 566 9.84 -1.09 -5.17
N LEU A 567 9.75 0.23 -5.01
CA LEU A 567 10.11 1.20 -6.04
C LEU A 567 11.60 1.15 -6.38
N MET A 568 12.49 1.15 -5.38
CA MET A 568 13.92 1.02 -5.66
C MET A 568 14.27 -0.30 -6.34
N ALA A 569 13.54 -1.38 -6.03
CA ALA A 569 13.77 -2.68 -6.64
C ALA A 569 13.39 -2.69 -8.14
N VAL A 570 12.19 -2.22 -8.50
CA VAL A 570 11.75 -2.17 -9.90
C VAL A 570 12.53 -1.12 -10.70
N GLU A 571 12.88 0.01 -10.09
CA GLU A 571 13.75 1.02 -10.72
C GLU A 571 15.13 0.44 -11.04
N SER A 572 15.73 -0.26 -10.08
CA SER A 572 17.02 -0.93 -10.28
C SER A 572 16.95 -1.99 -11.38
N LEU A 573 15.84 -2.72 -11.50
CA LEU A 573 15.63 -3.72 -12.55
C LEU A 573 15.51 -3.06 -13.94
N VAL A 574 14.69 -2.02 -14.07
CA VAL A 574 14.46 -1.31 -15.34
C VAL A 574 15.75 -0.66 -15.86
N PHE A 575 16.55 -0.05 -14.96
CA PHE A 575 17.84 0.55 -15.32
C PHE A 575 19.02 -0.42 -15.29
N SER A 576 18.80 -1.71 -15.00
CA SER A 576 19.89 -2.69 -14.88
C SER A 576 20.79 -2.79 -16.12
N PRO A 577 20.31 -2.78 -17.37
CA PRO A 577 21.19 -2.83 -18.54
C PRO A 577 22.06 -1.57 -18.66
N PHE A 578 21.49 -0.42 -18.28
CA PHE A 578 22.21 0.86 -18.25
C PHE A 578 23.31 0.87 -17.19
N PHE A 579 23.01 0.43 -15.96
CA PHE A 579 23.99 0.36 -14.87
C PHE A 579 25.10 -0.66 -15.14
N ALA A 580 24.78 -1.82 -15.71
CA ALA A 580 25.80 -2.81 -16.07
C ALA A 580 26.76 -2.28 -17.13
N THR A 581 26.26 -1.52 -18.10
CA THR A 581 27.07 -0.99 -19.22
C THR A 581 27.86 0.26 -18.82
N HIS A 582 27.17 1.25 -18.24
CA HIS A 582 27.70 2.60 -18.02
C HIS A 582 28.00 2.92 -16.55
N GLY A 583 27.51 2.12 -15.60
CA GLY A 583 27.68 2.33 -14.18
C GLY A 583 29.06 1.94 -13.64
N GLY A 584 29.24 2.11 -12.33
CA GLY A 584 30.50 1.88 -11.62
C GLY A 584 31.60 2.87 -11.98
N LEU A 585 31.25 4.12 -12.30
CA LEU A 585 32.20 5.15 -12.76
C LEU A 585 33.37 5.34 -11.80
N LEU A 586 33.14 5.32 -10.48
CA LEU A 586 34.22 5.49 -9.50
C LEU A 586 35.25 4.38 -9.62
N PHE A 587 34.81 3.13 -9.80
CA PHE A 587 35.69 1.96 -9.95
C PHE A 587 36.28 1.79 -11.36
N LYS A 588 35.80 2.58 -12.34
CA LYS A 588 36.36 2.63 -13.70
C LYS A 588 37.40 3.73 -13.82
N ILE A 589 37.25 4.81 -13.05
CA ILE A 589 38.15 5.97 -13.04
C ILE A 589 39.32 5.75 -12.09
N PHE A 590 39.06 5.19 -10.90
CA PHE A 590 40.03 4.86 -9.86
C PHE A 590 40.11 3.34 -9.68
#